data_AF-A0A7C4MIE9-F1
#
_entry.id   AF-A0A7C4MIE9-F1
#
_cell.length_a   1.000
_cell.length_b   1.000
_cell.length_c   1.000
_cell.angle_alpha   90.00
_cell.angle_beta   90.00
_cell.angle_gamma   90.00
#
_symmetry.space_group_name_H-M   'P 1'
#
loop_
_entity.id
_entity.type
_entity.pdbx_description
1 polymer ?
#
loop_
_entity_poly.entity_id
_entity_poly.type
_entity_poly.pdbx_seq_one_letter_code
_entity_poly.pdbx_strand_id
1 'polypeptide(L)'
;MVEINLTVHLNKMRTFLINSTCRSFMPKSYLKNPDIFPEKETGPGAIYIEAVDKVTLTKMYDITFVNAKDVLGIIYVSKSGNTKLKWRQISGKIGKLTGTASANSIANLIDSGILTQEQIKNMLFKEAETSSSEEHQAN
;
A
#
# COMPACT_ATOMS: atom_id res chain seq x y z
N MET A 1 15.88 0.49 1.27
CA MET A 1 14.41 0.33 1.13
C MET A 1 14.02 -0.72 2.12
N VAL A 2 12.86 -0.60 2.77
CA VAL A 2 12.47 -1.53 3.85
C VAL A 2 11.57 -2.64 3.31
N GLU A 3 11.89 -3.88 3.66
CA GLU A 3 11.07 -5.05 3.34
C GLU A 3 9.81 -5.10 4.22
N ILE A 4 8.65 -5.25 3.58
CA ILE A 4 7.35 -5.33 4.21
C ILE A 4 6.82 -6.76 4.06
N ASN A 5 6.44 -7.35 5.18
CA ASN A 5 5.82 -8.67 5.21
C ASN A 5 4.88 -8.80 6.41
N LEU A 6 3.63 -8.35 6.25
CA LEU A 6 2.69 -8.16 7.37
C LEU A 6 1.28 -8.65 7.04
N THR A 7 0.52 -9.02 8.06
CA THR A 7 -0.92 -9.26 7.92
C THR A 7 -1.67 -7.96 8.19
N VAL A 8 -2.45 -7.50 7.22
CA VAL A 8 -3.04 -6.15 7.21
C VAL A 8 -4.51 -6.24 6.83
N HIS A 9 -5.35 -5.48 7.55
CA HIS A 9 -6.76 -5.33 7.20
C HIS A 9 -6.94 -4.43 5.97
N LEU A 10 -7.84 -4.78 5.05
CA LEU A 10 -8.10 -4.10 3.79
C LEU A 10 -8.32 -2.58 3.96
N ASN A 11 -9.07 -2.17 4.98
CA ASN A 11 -9.31 -0.74 5.25
C ASN A 11 -8.03 0.06 5.56
N LYS A 12 -7.02 -0.56 6.17
CA LYS A 12 -5.71 0.10 6.39
C LYS A 12 -4.99 0.26 5.05
N MET A 13 -5.02 -0.76 4.20
CA MET A 13 -4.48 -0.68 2.84
C MET A 13 -5.21 0.40 2.01
N ARG A 14 -6.53 0.48 2.10
CA ARG A 14 -7.32 1.55 1.48
C ARG A 14 -6.88 2.93 1.94
N THR A 15 -6.75 3.12 3.25
CA THR A 15 -6.28 4.40 3.84
C THR A 15 -4.89 4.76 3.32
N PHE A 16 -3.98 3.78 3.25
CA PHE A 16 -2.64 3.98 2.68
C PHE A 16 -2.69 4.47 1.22
N LEU A 17 -3.51 3.83 0.37
CA LEU A 17 -3.67 4.25 -1.03
C LEU A 17 -4.17 5.69 -1.12
N ILE A 18 -5.21 6.03 -0.35
CA ILE A 18 -5.80 7.38 -0.35
C ILE A 18 -4.76 8.42 0.06
N ASN A 19 -4.06 8.20 1.18
CA ASN A 19 -3.03 9.12 1.68
C ASN A 19 -1.88 9.28 0.69
N SER A 20 -1.50 8.22 -0.01
CA SER A 20 -0.37 8.23 -0.94
C SER A 20 -0.70 8.88 -2.29
N THR A 21 -1.97 9.14 -2.61
CA THR A 21 -2.38 9.44 -4.00
C THR A 21 -3.40 10.56 -4.12
N CYS A 22 -4.56 10.44 -3.49
CA CYS A 22 -5.74 11.24 -3.83
C CYS A 22 -6.43 11.94 -2.65
N ARG A 23 -5.83 11.92 -1.45
CA ARG A 23 -6.43 12.46 -0.22
C ARG A 23 -6.91 13.91 -0.35
N SER A 24 -6.20 14.75 -1.10
CA SER A 24 -6.49 16.18 -1.25
C SER A 24 -7.72 16.48 -2.11
N PHE A 25 -8.09 15.60 -3.02
CA PHE A 25 -9.18 15.83 -3.98
C PHE A 25 -10.29 14.77 -3.96
N MET A 26 -10.14 13.68 -3.20
CA MET A 26 -11.16 12.66 -3.08
C MET A 26 -12.45 13.21 -2.44
N PRO A 27 -13.63 12.99 -3.04
CA PRO A 27 -14.91 13.44 -2.48
C PRO A 27 -15.15 12.91 -1.06
N LYS A 28 -15.72 13.76 -0.20
CA LYS A 28 -16.03 13.39 1.20
C LYS A 28 -16.98 12.18 1.31
N SER A 29 -17.93 12.04 0.38
CA SER A 29 -18.81 10.88 0.31
C SER A 29 -18.03 9.59 0.03
N TYR A 30 -17.02 9.65 -0.82
CA TYR A 30 -16.19 8.50 -1.16
C TYR A 30 -15.26 8.12 -0.01
N LEU A 31 -14.71 9.10 0.71
CA LEU A 31 -13.88 8.84 1.90
C LEU A 31 -14.61 7.99 2.95
N LYS A 32 -15.91 8.25 3.16
CA LYS A 32 -16.77 7.53 4.12
C LYS A 32 -17.16 6.13 3.67
N ASN A 33 -17.13 5.84 2.37
CA ASN A 33 -17.51 4.54 1.85
C ASN A 33 -16.28 3.59 1.80
N PRO A 34 -16.27 2.50 2.61
CA PRO A 34 -15.13 1.59 2.69
C PRO A 34 -14.88 0.78 1.41
N ASP A 35 -15.84 0.74 0.50
CA ASP A 35 -15.77 -0.06 -0.73
C ASP A 35 -15.32 0.79 -1.94
N ILE A 36 -15.03 2.07 -1.74
CA ILE A 36 -14.50 2.94 -2.80
C ILE A 36 -12.98 3.02 -2.72
N PHE A 37 -12.31 2.66 -3.82
CA PHE A 37 -10.86 2.63 -3.95
C PHE A 37 -10.39 3.52 -5.10
N PRO A 38 -9.20 4.14 -4.99
CA PRO A 38 -8.52 4.74 -6.13
C PRO A 38 -7.81 3.66 -6.97
N GLU A 39 -7.92 3.77 -8.29
CA GLU A 39 -7.19 3.00 -9.29
C GLU A 39 -6.43 3.93 -10.24
N LYS A 40 -5.32 3.43 -10.75
CA LYS A 40 -4.52 4.09 -11.77
C LYS A 40 -3.87 3.02 -12.66
N GLU A 41 -4.49 2.79 -13.80
CA GLU A 41 -4.07 1.74 -14.74
C GLU A 41 -2.87 2.16 -15.62
N THR A 42 -2.69 3.45 -15.85
CA THR A 42 -1.69 3.95 -16.82
C THR A 42 -0.63 4.84 -16.19
N GLY A 43 0.63 4.62 -16.57
CA GLY A 43 1.77 5.47 -16.24
C GLY A 43 2.41 5.19 -14.87
N PRO A 44 3.41 5.99 -14.48
CA PRO A 44 4.10 5.83 -13.20
C PRO A 44 3.14 6.05 -12.02
N GLY A 45 3.26 5.23 -10.97
CA GLY A 45 2.35 5.30 -9.83
C GLY A 45 1.15 4.36 -9.94
N ALA A 46 1.34 3.16 -10.48
CA ALA A 46 0.24 2.23 -10.78
C ALA A 46 -0.48 1.76 -9.51
N ILE A 47 -1.82 1.72 -9.58
CA ILE A 47 -2.69 1.17 -8.55
C ILE A 47 -3.69 0.26 -9.24
N TYR A 48 -3.66 -1.02 -8.89
CA TYR A 48 -4.57 -2.02 -9.43
C TYR A 48 -5.34 -2.69 -8.31
N ILE A 49 -6.67 -2.76 -8.45
CA ILE A 49 -7.60 -3.40 -7.51
C ILE A 49 -8.28 -4.57 -8.22
N GLU A 50 -8.01 -5.77 -7.69
CA GLU A 50 -8.66 -7.02 -8.08
C GLU A 50 -9.81 -7.30 -7.10
N ALA A 51 -11.02 -7.46 -7.60
CA ALA A 51 -12.23 -7.65 -6.80
C ALA A 51 -13.24 -8.53 -7.56
N VAL A 52 -14.15 -9.18 -6.83
CA VAL A 52 -15.20 -10.03 -7.43
C VAL A 52 -16.18 -9.19 -8.24
N ASP A 53 -16.58 -8.03 -7.69
CA ASP A 53 -17.44 -7.06 -8.37
C ASP A 53 -16.78 -5.69 -8.30
N LYS A 54 -16.64 -5.03 -9.45
CA LYS A 54 -15.97 -3.73 -9.58
C LYS A 54 -16.71 -2.86 -10.57
N VAL A 55 -17.17 -1.70 -10.10
CA VAL A 55 -17.87 -0.70 -10.90
C VAL A 55 -17.11 0.61 -10.89
N THR A 56 -16.78 1.14 -12.07
CA THR A 56 -16.18 2.46 -12.22
C THR A 56 -17.20 3.55 -11.87
N LEU A 57 -16.81 4.48 -10.99
CA LEU A 57 -17.67 5.59 -10.58
C LEU A 57 -17.36 6.86 -11.38
N THR A 58 -16.15 7.37 -11.25
CA THR A 58 -15.71 8.60 -11.93
C THR A 58 -14.19 8.66 -12.02
N LYS A 59 -13.70 9.47 -12.95
CA LYS A 59 -12.27 9.75 -13.10
C LYS A 59 -12.00 11.21 -12.75
N MET A 60 -11.00 11.43 -11.90
CA MET A 60 -10.49 12.76 -11.57
C MET A 60 -8.98 12.76 -11.69
N TYR A 61 -8.45 13.64 -12.54
CA TYR A 61 -7.04 13.61 -12.95
C TYR A 61 -6.69 12.25 -13.59
N ASP A 62 -5.63 11.61 -13.11
CA ASP A 62 -5.17 10.29 -13.52
C ASP A 62 -5.69 9.16 -12.61
N ILE A 63 -6.55 9.47 -11.64
CA ILE A 63 -7.15 8.50 -10.72
C ILE A 63 -8.59 8.19 -11.13
N THR A 64 -8.89 6.90 -11.29
CA THR A 64 -10.23 6.37 -11.45
C THR A 64 -10.71 5.88 -10.09
N PHE A 65 -11.86 6.36 -9.62
CA PHE A 65 -12.50 5.82 -8.42
C PHE A 65 -13.42 4.67 -8.80
N VAL A 66 -13.26 3.55 -8.12
CA VAL A 66 -14.04 2.34 -8.33
C VAL A 66 -14.75 1.95 -7.03
N ASN A 67 -15.97 1.45 -7.15
CA ASN A 67 -16.63 0.70 -6.09
C ASN A 67 -16.26 -0.77 -6.27
N ALA A 68 -15.49 -1.32 -5.34
CA ALA A 68 -14.94 -2.67 -5.42
C ALA A 68 -15.42 -3.49 -4.23
N LYS A 69 -16.22 -4.53 -4.50
CA LYS A 69 -16.74 -5.47 -3.51
C LYS A 69 -15.93 -6.76 -3.54
N ASP A 70 -15.71 -7.31 -2.34
CA ASP A 70 -14.93 -8.54 -2.14
C ASP A 70 -13.55 -8.46 -2.83
N VAL A 71 -12.77 -7.46 -2.41
CA VAL A 71 -11.41 -7.23 -2.91
C VAL A 71 -10.52 -8.44 -2.59
N LEU A 72 -9.95 -9.03 -3.64
CA LEU A 72 -9.07 -10.19 -3.60
C LEU A 72 -7.60 -9.79 -3.57
N GLY A 73 -7.25 -8.69 -4.24
CA GLY A 73 -5.86 -8.27 -4.43
C GLY A 73 -5.71 -6.78 -4.69
N ILE A 74 -4.59 -6.22 -4.25
CA ILE A 74 -4.18 -4.83 -4.52
C ILE A 74 -2.71 -4.84 -4.90
N ILE A 75 -2.36 -4.11 -5.95
CA ILE A 75 -0.97 -3.81 -6.32
C ILE A 75 -0.80 -2.30 -6.31
N TYR A 76 0.24 -1.84 -5.62
CA TYR A 76 0.64 -0.44 -5.57
C TYR A 76 2.10 -0.32 -5.96
N VAL A 77 2.38 0.61 -6.88
CA VAL A 77 3.73 1.05 -7.21
C VAL A 77 3.76 2.56 -7.07
N SER A 78 4.73 3.11 -6.34
CA SER A 78 4.87 4.57 -6.24
C SER A 78 5.28 5.20 -7.57
N LYS A 79 5.06 6.50 -7.73
CA LYS A 79 5.49 7.25 -8.92
C LYS A 79 6.99 7.10 -9.22
N SER A 80 7.82 7.02 -8.18
CA SER A 80 9.27 6.80 -8.31
C SER A 80 9.66 5.34 -8.55
N GLY A 81 8.75 4.38 -8.34
CA GLY A 81 9.04 2.95 -8.41
C GLY A 81 9.75 2.36 -7.20
N ASN A 82 10.16 3.18 -6.23
CA ASN A 82 10.91 2.76 -5.02
C ASN A 82 10.03 2.12 -3.94
N THR A 83 8.71 2.15 -4.12
CA THR A 83 7.78 1.42 -3.26
C THR A 83 6.93 0.54 -4.15
N LYS A 84 6.92 -0.76 -3.85
CA LYS A 84 6.13 -1.78 -4.54
C LYS A 84 5.48 -2.64 -3.48
N LEU A 85 4.16 -2.55 -3.36
CA LEU A 85 3.39 -3.26 -2.36
C LEU A 85 2.32 -4.11 -3.03
N LYS A 86 2.16 -5.34 -2.55
CA LYS A 86 1.10 -6.26 -2.95
C LYS A 86 0.33 -6.67 -1.71
N TRP A 87 -0.97 -6.44 -1.71
CA TRP A 87 -1.87 -6.99 -0.70
C TRP A 87 -2.69 -8.12 -1.34
N ARG A 88 -2.72 -9.29 -0.72
CA ARG A 88 -3.55 -10.42 -1.17
C ARG A 88 -4.43 -10.91 -0.04
N GLN A 89 -5.72 -11.09 -0.31
CA GLN A 89 -6.66 -11.61 0.66
C GLN A 89 -6.22 -12.99 1.18
N ILE A 90 -6.36 -13.19 2.48
CA ILE A 90 -6.23 -14.49 3.15
C ILE A 90 -7.61 -14.97 3.57
N SER A 91 -8.38 -14.12 4.26
CA SER A 91 -9.73 -14.42 4.72
C SER A 91 -10.50 -13.14 5.02
N GLY A 92 -11.73 -13.02 4.52
CA GLY A 92 -12.59 -11.85 4.72
C GLY A 92 -11.87 -10.55 4.32
N LYS A 93 -11.76 -9.59 5.25
CA LYS A 93 -11.06 -8.31 5.01
C LYS A 93 -9.58 -8.34 5.45
N ILE A 94 -9.04 -9.51 5.79
CA ILE A 94 -7.65 -9.68 6.19
C ILE A 94 -6.84 -10.25 5.04
N GLY A 95 -5.65 -9.68 4.83
CA GLY A 95 -4.74 -10.12 3.77
C GLY A 95 -3.28 -9.92 4.11
N LYS A 96 -2.42 -10.53 3.30
CA LYS A 96 -0.97 -10.45 3.39
C LYS A 96 -0.49 -9.26 2.58
N LEU A 97 0.18 -8.31 3.22
CA LEU A 97 0.90 -7.22 2.57
C LEU A 97 2.39 -7.59 2.44
N THR A 98 2.90 -7.61 1.21
CA THR A 98 4.30 -7.87 0.93
C THR A 98 4.91 -6.82 -0.01
N GLY A 99 6.23 -6.69 0.01
CA GLY A 99 7.00 -5.92 -0.96
C GLY A 99 7.93 -4.91 -0.30
N THR A 100 8.37 -3.89 -1.03
CA THR A 100 9.36 -2.93 -0.55
C THR A 100 8.77 -1.53 -0.39
N ALA A 101 9.22 -0.82 0.63
CA ALA A 101 8.83 0.55 0.90
C ALA A 101 10.04 1.49 0.97
N SER A 102 9.94 2.61 0.27
CA SER A 102 10.85 3.75 0.45
C SER A 102 10.53 4.49 1.76
N ALA A 103 11.50 5.27 2.27
CA ALA A 103 11.33 6.07 3.50
C ALA A 103 10.07 6.96 3.47
N ASN A 104 9.76 7.58 2.32
CA ASN A 104 8.55 8.40 2.17
C ASN A 104 7.27 7.58 2.34
N SER A 105 7.26 6.34 1.85
CA SER A 105 6.10 5.46 2.01
C SER A 105 5.97 4.93 3.43
N ILE A 106 7.05 4.87 4.21
CA ILE A 106 6.99 4.48 5.62
C ILE A 106 6.11 5.44 6.42
N ALA A 107 6.21 6.76 6.20
CA ALA A 107 5.34 7.73 6.84
C ALA A 107 3.85 7.43 6.55
N ASN A 108 3.50 7.20 5.29
CA ASN A 108 2.13 6.84 4.91
C ASN A 108 1.68 5.48 5.48
N LEU A 109 2.59 4.51 5.63
CA LEU A 109 2.31 3.23 6.27
C LEU A 109 2.03 3.38 7.77
N ILE A 110 2.70 4.32 8.46
CA ILE A 110 2.40 4.68 9.84
C ILE A 110 1.04 5.38 9.92
N ASP A 111 0.82 6.41 9.09
CA ASP A 111 -0.40 7.23 9.12
C ASP A 111 -1.66 6.43 8.78
N SER A 112 -1.51 5.35 8.01
CA SER A 112 -2.60 4.40 7.71
C SER A 112 -2.77 3.31 8.77
N GLY A 113 -1.92 3.29 9.79
CA GLY A 113 -1.91 2.31 10.88
C GLY A 113 -1.45 0.92 10.45
N ILE A 114 -0.79 0.79 9.30
CA ILE A 114 -0.21 -0.48 8.83
C ILE A 114 1.05 -0.80 9.65
N LEU A 115 1.88 0.20 9.89
CA LEU A 115 3.09 0.10 10.71
C LEU A 115 2.96 0.90 12.00
N THR A 116 3.64 0.44 13.04
CA THR A 116 3.95 1.25 14.22
C THR A 116 5.40 1.75 14.15
N GLN A 117 5.69 2.84 14.86
CA GLN A 117 7.06 3.35 14.97
C GLN A 117 8.04 2.31 15.55
N GLU A 118 7.57 1.47 16.47
CA GLU A 118 8.35 0.39 17.06
C GLU A 118 8.70 -0.70 16.05
N GLN A 119 7.73 -1.11 15.21
CA GLN A 119 7.98 -2.08 14.14
C GLN A 119 9.04 -1.59 13.16
N ILE A 120 9.04 -0.29 12.84
CA ILE A 120 10.03 0.30 11.94
C ILE A 120 11.43 0.29 12.55
N LYS A 121 11.56 0.65 13.84
CA LYS A 121 12.84 0.56 14.54
C LYS A 121 13.40 -0.86 14.44
N ASN A 122 12.58 -1.87 14.73
CA ASN A 122 12.99 -3.28 14.67
C ASN A 122 13.36 -3.73 13.25
N MET A 123 12.69 -3.23 12.21
CA MET A 123 13.04 -3.51 10.82
C MET A 123 14.39 -2.90 10.43
N LEU A 124 14.63 -1.64 10.82
CA LEU A 124 15.88 -0.93 10.53
C LEU A 124 17.08 -1.53 11.28
N PHE A 125 16.89 -1.94 12.54
CA PHE A 125 17.94 -2.63 13.30
C PHE A 125 18.33 -3.96 12.64
N LYS A 126 17.36 -4.75 12.19
CA LYS A 126 17.63 -6.01 11.47
C LYS A 126 18.36 -5.80 10.16
N GLU A 127 18.01 -4.77 9.39
CA GLU A 127 18.74 -4.42 8.15
C GLU A 127 20.20 -4.06 8.42
N ALA A 128 20.47 -3.27 9.48
CA ALA A 128 21.84 -2.91 9.87
C ALA A 128 22.68 -4.13 10.27
N GLU A 129 22.13 -5.03 11.08
CA GLU A 129 22.80 -6.28 11.45
C GLU A 129 23.10 -7.15 10.23
N THR A 130 22.14 -7.29 9.31
CA THR A 130 22.30 -8.12 8.11
C THR A 130 23.39 -7.56 7.17
N SER A 131 23.43 -6.23 7.00
CA SER A 131 24.46 -5.56 6.19
C SER A 131 25.88 -5.71 6.78
N SER A 132 26.01 -5.72 8.11
CA SER A 132 27.32 -5.90 8.77
C SER A 132 27.87 -7.32 8.66
N SER A 133 27.00 -8.33 8.54
CA SER A 133 27.39 -9.73 8.35
C SER A 133 27.79 -10.08 6.92
N GLU A 134 27.31 -9.34 5.91
CA GLU A 134 27.67 -9.55 4.50
C GLU A 134 29.05 -8.95 4.17
N GLU A 135 29.45 -7.84 4.80
CA GLU A 135 30.79 -7.26 4.63
C GLU A 135 31.91 -8.13 5.23
N HIS A 136 31.61 -8.96 6.24
CA HIS A 136 32.60 -9.85 6.88
C HIS A 136 32.86 -11.17 6.11
N GLN A 137 32.04 -11.51 5.10
CA GLN A 137 32.24 -12.71 4.26
C GLN A 137 32.86 -12.40 2.89
N ALA A 138 33.08 -11.12 2.58
CA ALA A 138 33.64 -10.67 1.29
C ALA A 138 35.10 -10.19 1.37
N ASN A 139 35.78 -10.37 2.51
CA ASN A 139 37.19 -10.03 2.74
C ASN A 139 38.01 -11.26 3.16
#